data_AF-A0A0K8WJL4-F1
#
_entry.id   AF-A0A0K8WJL4-F1
#
_cell.length_a   1.000
_cell.length_b   1.000
_cell.length_c   1.000
_cell.angle_alpha   90.00
_cell.angle_beta   90.00
_cell.angle_gamma   90.00
#
_symmetry.space_group_name_H-M   'P 1'
#
loop_
_entity.id
_entity.type
_entity.pdbx_description
1 polymer ?
#
loop_
_entity_poly.entity_id
_entity_poly.type
_entity_poly.pdbx_seq_one_letter_code
_entity_poly.pdbx_strand_id
1 'polypeptide(L)'
;MSSYLKFNMNMKNLSIYLNYNVIGLSILALTSFVTLTLSESIPTQNMSRKERVELRNEAKDMFYHAYRAYMDNAYPADELMPLSCKGRYRGVTPSRGDMDDILGK
;
A
#
# COMPACT_ATOMS: atom_id res chain seq x y z
N MET A 1 1.92 68.70 16.90
CA MET A 1 1.14 67.87 17.86
C MET A 1 0.24 66.83 17.17
N SER A 2 -0.60 67.21 16.21
CA SER A 2 -1.58 66.31 15.55
C SER A 2 -0.98 65.10 14.79
N SER A 3 0.13 65.30 14.05
CA SER A 3 0.75 64.22 13.27
C SER A 3 1.37 63.10 14.13
N TYR A 4 1.90 63.44 15.31
CA TYR A 4 2.44 62.47 16.28
C TYR A 4 1.35 61.61 16.90
N LEU A 5 0.18 62.18 17.19
CA LEU A 5 -0.99 61.43 17.67
C LEU A 5 -1.49 60.45 16.61
N LYS A 6 -1.55 60.86 15.35
CA LYS A 6 -1.95 60.00 14.23
C LYS A 6 -0.95 58.85 13.98
N PHE A 7 0.35 59.13 14.10
CA PHE A 7 1.41 58.10 14.03
C PHE A 7 1.32 57.09 15.18
N ASN A 8 1.10 57.56 16.42
CA ASN A 8 0.94 56.71 17.59
C ASN A 8 -0.33 55.83 17.51
N MET A 9 -1.45 56.38 17.03
CA MET A 9 -2.67 55.61 16.76
C MET A 9 -2.45 54.53 15.70
N ASN A 10 -1.71 54.82 14.62
CA ASN A 10 -1.40 53.84 13.57
C ASN A 10 -0.49 52.71 14.07
N MET A 11 0.52 53.03 14.88
CA MET A 11 1.42 52.07 15.52
C MET A 11 0.69 51.15 16.51
N LYS A 12 -0.28 51.67 17.28
CA LYS A 12 -1.14 50.86 18.16
C LYS A 12 -2.04 49.93 17.36
N ASN A 13 -2.65 50.40 16.28
CA ASN A 13 -3.48 49.56 15.39
C ASN A 13 -2.66 48.42 14.74
N LEU A 14 -1.40 48.70 14.36
CA LEU A 14 -0.49 47.68 13.83
C LEU A 14 -0.12 46.63 14.88
N SER A 15 0.18 47.05 16.11
CA SER A 15 0.44 46.14 17.25
C SER A 15 -0.78 45.28 17.57
N ILE A 16 -1.97 45.86 17.56
CA ILE A 16 -3.24 45.15 17.74
C ILE A 16 -3.43 44.11 16.63
N TYR A 17 -3.19 44.47 15.37
CA TYR A 17 -3.27 43.53 14.24
C TYR A 17 -2.25 42.39 14.36
N LEU A 18 -1.03 42.69 14.81
CA LEU A 18 0.00 41.67 15.06
C LEU A 18 -0.44 40.69 16.17
N ASN A 19 -1.00 41.21 17.27
CA ASN A 19 -1.50 40.38 18.37
C ASN A 19 -2.66 39.47 17.95
N TYR A 20 -3.60 39.96 17.15
CA TYR A 20 -4.68 39.13 16.62
C TYR A 20 -4.17 37.99 15.73
N ASN A 21 -3.15 38.23 14.90
CA ASN A 21 -2.53 37.18 14.09
C ASN A 21 -1.79 36.14 14.94
N VAL A 22 -1.05 36.57 15.97
CA VAL A 22 -0.35 35.65 16.90
C VAL A 22 -1.34 34.78 17.67
N ILE A 23 -2.46 35.35 18.13
CA ILE A 23 -3.54 34.61 18.80
C ILE A 23 -4.23 33.65 17.81
N GLY A 24 -4.46 34.07 16.57
CA GLY A 24 -5.02 33.19 15.53
C GLY A 24 -4.14 31.98 15.24
N LEU A 25 -2.83 32.19 15.12
CA LEU A 25 -1.85 31.12 14.89
C LEU A 25 -1.75 30.16 16.08
N SER A 26 -1.79 30.67 17.32
CA SER A 26 -1.73 29.81 18.51
C SER A 26 -2.98 28.95 18.65
N ILE A 27 -4.17 29.48 18.32
CA ILE A 27 -5.42 28.71 18.29
C ILE A 27 -5.36 27.61 17.23
N LEU A 28 -4.89 27.92 16.02
CA LEU A 28 -4.74 26.93 14.94
C LEU A 28 -3.74 25.82 15.28
N ALA A 29 -2.64 26.17 15.95
CA ALA A 29 -1.66 25.19 16.41
C ALA A 29 -2.25 24.28 17.50
N LEU A 30 -3.00 24.85 18.45
CA LEU A 30 -3.66 24.11 19.53
C LEU A 30 -4.73 23.16 18.99
N THR A 31 -5.57 23.61 18.04
CA THR A 31 -6.60 22.73 17.45
C THR A 31 -5.97 21.58 16.69
N SER A 32 -4.93 21.84 15.89
CA SER A 32 -4.16 20.78 15.20
C SER A 32 -3.57 19.77 16.19
N PHE A 33 -2.94 20.26 17.26
CA PHE A 33 -2.37 19.39 18.29
C PHE A 33 -3.44 18.52 18.96
N VAL A 34 -4.59 19.11 19.34
CA VAL A 34 -5.73 18.38 19.91
C VAL A 34 -6.25 17.32 18.94
N THR A 35 -6.43 17.64 17.66
CA THR A 35 -6.88 16.67 16.65
C THR A 35 -5.90 15.50 16.46
N LEU A 36 -4.59 15.75 16.56
CA LEU A 36 -3.58 14.69 16.52
C LEU A 36 -3.66 13.78 17.75
N THR A 37 -3.84 14.36 18.95
CA THR A 37 -3.94 13.59 20.20
C THR A 37 -5.20 12.73 20.31
N LEU A 38 -6.27 13.13 19.62
CA LEU A 38 -7.57 12.43 19.63
C LEU A 38 -7.75 11.51 18.41
N SER A 39 -6.73 11.34 17.58
CA SER A 39 -6.84 10.44 16.43
C SER A 39 -7.06 9.00 16.92
N GLU A 40 -8.25 8.46 16.65
CA GLU A 40 -8.49 7.03 16.79
C GLU A 40 -7.59 6.29 15.79
N SER A 41 -6.86 5.29 16.26
CA SER A 41 -6.09 4.43 15.36
C SER A 41 -7.05 3.72 14.40
N ILE A 42 -6.79 3.81 13.09
CA ILE A 42 -7.51 3.01 12.10
C ILE A 42 -7.40 1.54 12.51
N PRO A 43 -8.52 0.82 12.72
CA PRO A 43 -8.46 -0.58 13.08
C PRO A 43 -7.73 -1.33 11.96
N THR A 44 -6.52 -1.81 12.23
CA THR A 44 -5.82 -2.69 11.30
C THR A 44 -6.62 -3.99 11.26
N GLN A 45 -7.24 -4.31 10.12
CA GLN A 45 -7.74 -5.67 9.89
C GLN A 45 -6.53 -6.61 9.80
N ASN A 46 -6.11 -7.11 10.96
CA ASN A 46 -5.08 -8.12 11.06
C ASN A 46 -5.74 -9.48 10.83
N MET A 47 -5.23 -10.24 9.84
CA MET A 47 -5.67 -11.62 9.65
C MET A 47 -5.46 -12.40 10.94
N SER A 48 -6.49 -13.15 11.35
CA SER A 48 -6.40 -13.95 12.56
C SER A 48 -5.31 -15.02 12.40
N ARG A 49 -4.73 -15.48 13.52
CA ARG A 49 -3.75 -16.59 13.46
C ARG A 49 -4.35 -17.84 12.82
N LYS A 50 -5.63 -18.10 13.07
CA LYS A 50 -6.38 -19.22 12.50
C LYS A 50 -6.46 -19.10 10.97
N GLU A 51 -6.94 -17.96 10.48
CA GLU A 51 -7.05 -17.66 9.06
C GLU A 51 -5.70 -17.76 8.33
N ARG A 52 -4.63 -17.22 8.92
CA ARG A 52 -3.27 -17.36 8.37
C ARG A 52 -2.82 -18.82 8.23
N VAL A 53 -3.22 -19.69 9.16
CA VAL A 53 -2.90 -21.12 9.11
C VAL A 53 -3.76 -21.83 8.05
N GLU A 54 -5.03 -21.47 7.95
CA GLU A 54 -5.95 -22.01 6.93
C GLU A 54 -5.45 -21.68 5.52
N LEU A 55 -5.16 -20.40 5.24
CA LEU A 55 -4.61 -19.97 3.94
C LEU A 55 -3.26 -20.63 3.62
N ARG A 56 -2.40 -20.84 4.63
CA ARG A 56 -1.15 -21.56 4.45
C ARG A 56 -1.38 -23.01 4.04
N ASN A 57 -2.34 -23.69 4.67
CA ASN A 57 -2.66 -25.08 4.36
C ASN A 57 -3.30 -25.18 2.97
N GLU A 58 -4.20 -24.27 2.61
CA GLU A 58 -4.80 -24.19 1.28
C GLU A 58 -3.73 -24.03 0.18
N ALA A 59 -2.77 -23.11 0.37
CA ALA A 59 -1.66 -22.94 -0.57
C ALA A 59 -0.79 -24.20 -0.70
N LYS A 60 -0.55 -24.91 0.41
CA LYS A 60 0.17 -26.19 0.42
C LYS A 60 -0.59 -27.26 -0.37
N ASP A 61 -1.91 -27.35 -0.20
CA ASP A 61 -2.73 -28.32 -0.89
C ASP A 61 -2.78 -28.04 -2.39
N MET A 62 -2.88 -26.77 -2.80
CA MET A 62 -2.77 -26.37 -4.21
C MET A 62 -1.42 -26.74 -4.83
N PHE A 63 -0.32 -26.60 -4.08
CA PHE A 63 1.01 -27.02 -4.55
C PHE A 63 1.04 -28.54 -4.83
N TYR A 64 0.56 -29.36 -3.89
CA TYR A 64 0.56 -30.81 -4.09
C TYR A 64 -0.42 -31.26 -5.17
N HIS A 65 -1.53 -30.54 -5.38
CA HIS A 65 -2.44 -30.78 -6.49
C HIS A 65 -1.71 -30.60 -7.83
N ALA A 66 -1.06 -29.46 -8.05
CA ALA A 66 -0.31 -29.19 -9.27
C ALA A 66 0.89 -30.14 -9.46
N TYR A 67 1.63 -30.43 -8.37
CA TYR A 67 2.78 -31.34 -8.40
C TYR A 67 2.37 -32.75 -8.83
N ARG A 68 1.32 -33.33 -8.20
CA ARG A 68 0.84 -34.66 -8.58
C ARG A 68 0.32 -34.69 -10.01
N ALA A 69 -0.44 -33.69 -10.42
CA ALA A 69 -0.92 -33.58 -11.80
C ALA A 69 0.24 -33.55 -12.80
N TYR A 70 1.33 -32.86 -12.49
CA TYR A 70 2.54 -32.87 -13.32
C TYR A 70 3.19 -34.25 -13.35
N MET A 71 3.38 -34.89 -12.19
CA MET A 71 4.00 -36.22 -12.10
C MET A 71 3.20 -37.27 -12.88
N ASP A 72 1.86 -37.19 -12.83
CA ASP A 72 0.98 -38.19 -13.45
C ASP A 72 0.79 -37.96 -14.97
N ASN A 73 0.82 -36.69 -15.43
CA ASN A 73 0.39 -36.35 -16.80
C ASN A 73 1.46 -35.69 -17.67
N ALA A 74 2.53 -35.15 -17.08
CA ALA A 74 3.52 -34.37 -17.80
C ALA A 74 4.96 -34.85 -17.62
N TYR A 75 5.31 -35.58 -16.55
CA TYR A 75 6.67 -36.09 -16.38
C TYR A 75 7.07 -36.99 -17.57
N PRO A 76 8.24 -36.79 -18.23
CA PRO A 76 9.38 -35.90 -17.87
C PRO A 76 9.45 -34.58 -18.65
N ALA A 77 8.34 -34.06 -19.16
CA ALA A 77 8.28 -32.81 -19.92
C ALA A 77 8.63 -31.57 -19.06
N ASP A 78 8.93 -30.45 -19.72
CA ASP A 78 9.32 -29.21 -19.04
C ASP A 78 8.18 -28.62 -18.21
N GLU A 79 6.94 -28.64 -18.74
CA GLU A 79 5.76 -28.07 -18.09
C GLU A 79 4.52 -28.94 -18.28
N LEU A 80 3.54 -28.83 -17.37
CA LEU A 80 2.19 -29.38 -17.55
C LEU A 80 1.28 -28.34 -18.22
N MET A 81 0.55 -28.74 -19.25
CA MET A 81 -0.59 -28.00 -19.79
C MET A 81 -1.87 -28.42 -19.03
N PRO A 82 -2.40 -27.58 -18.12
CA PRO A 82 -3.43 -28.02 -17.17
C PRO A 82 -4.79 -28.34 -17.81
N LEU A 83 -5.13 -27.69 -18.93
CA LEU A 83 -6.42 -27.92 -19.61
C LEU A 83 -6.43 -29.17 -20.49
N SER A 84 -5.29 -29.50 -21.11
CA SER A 84 -5.15 -30.65 -22.00
C SER A 84 -4.56 -31.87 -21.30
N CYS A 85 -4.11 -31.73 -20.05
CA CYS A 85 -3.42 -32.75 -19.27
C CYS A 85 -2.26 -33.39 -20.04
N LYS A 86 -1.43 -32.57 -20.70
CA LYS A 86 -0.27 -33.03 -21.48
C LYS A 86 1.00 -32.31 -21.04
N GLY A 87 2.13 -33.01 -21.16
CA GLY A 87 3.45 -32.39 -21.04
C GLY A 87 3.76 -31.46 -22.22
N ARG A 88 4.45 -30.36 -21.93
CA ARG A 88 4.97 -29.39 -22.90
C ARG A 88 6.49 -29.47 -22.93
N TYR A 89 7.05 -29.51 -24.15
CA TYR A 89 8.49 -29.55 -24.37
C TYR A 89 8.93 -28.28 -25.13
N ARG A 90 9.91 -27.57 -24.59
CA ARG A 90 10.49 -26.36 -25.20
C ARG A 90 11.12 -26.72 -26.55
N GLY A 91 10.86 -25.92 -27.58
CA GLY A 91 11.34 -26.15 -28.94
C GLY A 91 10.57 -27.20 -29.75
N VAL A 92 9.71 -28.01 -29.14
CA VAL A 92 8.82 -28.96 -29.83
C VAL A 92 7.39 -28.43 -29.90
N THR A 93 6.86 -27.99 -28.76
CA THR A 93 5.53 -27.36 -28.71
C THR A 93 5.62 -25.94 -29.28
N PRO A 94 4.62 -25.47 -30.05
CA PRO A 94 4.61 -24.11 -30.57
C PRO A 94 4.88 -23.07 -29.48
N SER A 95 5.76 -22.11 -29.79
CA SER A 95 6.13 -21.04 -28.86
C SER A 95 4.93 -20.18 -28.50
N ARG A 96 4.86 -19.77 -27.23
CA ARG A 96 3.89 -18.78 -26.73
C ARG A 96 4.44 -17.34 -26.74
N GLY A 97 5.48 -17.09 -27.54
CA GLY A 97 6.20 -15.82 -27.56
C GLY A 97 7.17 -15.67 -26.40
N ASP A 98 7.39 -14.42 -25.96
CA ASP A 98 8.39 -14.05 -24.94
C ASP A 98 8.22 -14.78 -23.59
N MET A 99 7.06 -15.39 -23.34
CA MET A 99 6.80 -16.23 -22.16
C MET A 99 7.72 -17.45 -22.06
N ASP A 100 8.17 -17.99 -23.20
CA ASP A 100 9.08 -19.14 -23.22
C ASP A 100 10.55 -18.73 -23.11
N ASP A 101 10.83 -17.42 -23.08
CA ASP A 101 12.18 -16.82 -23.05
C ASP A 101 12.53 -16.16 -21.70
N ILE A 102 11.66 -16.31 -20.68
CA ILE A 102 11.84 -15.71 -19.34
C ILE A 102 13.15 -16.18 -18.67
N LEU A 103 13.62 -17.38 -19.00
CA LEU A 103 14.87 -17.94 -18.47
C LEU A 103 16.09 -17.69 -19.39
N GLY A 104 15.94 -16.85 -20.40
CA GLY A 104 16.95 -16.63 -21.44
C GLY A 104 16.78 -17.53 -22.66
N LYS A 105 17.46 -17.16 -23.74
CA LYS A 105 17.51 -17.93 -25.00
C LYS A 105 18.56 -19.02 -24.93
#